data_AF-A0A9Q3E582-F1
#
_entry.id   AF-A0A9Q3E582-F1
#
_cell.length_a   1.000
_cell.length_b   1.000
_cell.length_c   1.000
_cell.angle_alpha   90.00
_cell.angle_beta   90.00
_cell.angle_gamma   90.00
#
_symmetry.space_group_name_H-M   'P 1'
#
loop_
_entity.id
_entity.type
_entity.pdbx_description
1 polymer ?
#
loop_
_entity_poly.entity_id
_entity_poly.type
_entity_poly.pdbx_seq_one_letter_code
_entity_poly.pdbx_strand_id
1 'polypeptide(L)'
;MGYTAGKSSISIVMVENQEEKVNLDTGAYCTCVGKSYLKTIVPDWDNKPIPIQGLKFSSESESMKPLGIIDLTLLFPHPSKCTRLKVEFVVMDNCTSAIIGHEVDIILNVEKPYPPLLRRPAYPASPRAREALKVHIEELTYLGVLRKVGHNEQVEVTTPVIMNWHNGKSRMVGDFRALNTYTIPDRYPIPRIHETLTQLSQAKVITAMDSLKGFHQNVLKVNAKKLLRIIVHCGIFEYLRMPSGIKNAPSHYQRMMITMFPEEL
;
A
#
# COMPACT_ATOMS: atom_id res chain seq x y z
N MET A 1 -18.51 -26.14 0.42
CA MET A 1 -19.20 -24.84 0.58
C MET A 1 -18.14 -23.76 0.65
N GLY A 2 -18.09 -22.87 -0.34
CA GLY A 2 -16.99 -21.92 -0.54
C GLY A 2 -17.05 -20.77 0.44
N TYR A 3 -15.98 -20.59 1.22
CA TYR A 3 -15.77 -19.39 2.02
C TYR A 3 -15.63 -18.18 1.09
N THR A 4 -16.55 -17.23 1.24
CA THR A 4 -16.52 -15.89 0.66
C THR A 4 -15.38 -15.07 1.28
N ALA A 5 -14.14 -15.42 0.95
CA ALA A 5 -13.00 -14.54 1.15
C ALA A 5 -13.13 -13.36 0.16
N GLY A 6 -13.36 -12.17 0.72
CA GLY A 6 -13.64 -10.92 0.02
C GLY A 6 -12.82 -10.71 -1.25
N LYS A 7 -13.49 -10.18 -2.29
CA LYS A 7 -12.85 -9.77 -3.54
C LYS A 7 -12.01 -8.49 -3.38
N SER A 8 -12.07 -7.85 -2.21
CA SER A 8 -11.22 -6.77 -1.71
C SER A 8 -10.95 -7.02 -0.22
N SER A 9 -9.82 -6.58 0.32
CA SER A 9 -9.59 -6.52 1.77
C SER A 9 -10.35 -5.34 2.43
N ILE A 10 -10.98 -4.50 1.59
CA ILE A 10 -11.84 -3.38 1.99
C ILE A 10 -13.28 -3.89 2.11
N SER A 11 -13.86 -3.71 3.30
CA SER A 11 -15.24 -4.00 3.66
C SER A 11 -15.95 -2.71 4.09
N ILE A 12 -17.26 -2.60 3.82
CA ILE A 12 -18.06 -1.48 4.31
C ILE A 12 -18.58 -1.84 5.70
N VAL A 13 -18.31 -0.98 6.68
CA VAL A 13 -18.79 -1.12 8.05
C VAL A 13 -19.50 0.15 8.46
N MET A 14 -20.53 0.02 9.28
CA MET A 14 -21.20 1.17 9.87
C MET A 14 -20.52 1.53 11.20
N VAL A 15 -20.09 2.79 11.32
CA VAL A 15 -19.52 3.37 12.55
C VAL A 15 -20.37 4.57 12.94
N GLU A 16 -20.98 4.57 14.13
CA GLU A 16 -21.81 5.69 14.63
C GLU A 16 -22.85 6.20 13.61
N ASN A 17 -23.51 5.28 12.90
CA ASN A 17 -24.49 5.54 11.83
C ASN A 17 -23.94 6.11 10.50
N GLN A 18 -22.62 6.06 10.28
CA GLN A 18 -21.98 6.40 9.01
C GLN A 18 -21.38 5.17 8.33
N GLU A 19 -21.53 5.06 7.01
CA GLU A 19 -20.90 4.00 6.21
C GLU A 19 -19.43 4.32 5.95
N GLU A 20 -18.54 3.41 6.37
CA GLU A 20 -17.10 3.58 6.26
C GLU A 20 -16.45 2.39 5.57
N LYS A 21 -15.44 2.69 4.74
CA LYS A 21 -14.64 1.66 4.05
C LYS A 21 -13.43 1.32 4.89
N VAL A 22 -13.44 0.13 5.49
CA VAL A 22 -12.36 -0.34 6.37
C VAL A 22 -11.61 -1.48 5.70
N ASN A 23 -10.28 -1.40 5.73
CA ASN A 23 -9.41 -2.50 5.33
C ASN A 23 -9.28 -3.49 6.49
N LEU A 24 -9.88 -4.66 6.37
CA LEU A 24 -9.83 -5.70 7.39
C LEU A 24 -8.63 -6.62 7.12
N ASP A 25 -7.61 -6.52 7.96
CA ASP A 25 -6.48 -7.45 7.96
C ASP A 25 -6.63 -8.45 9.12
N THR A 26 -6.44 -9.74 8.85
CA THR A 26 -6.50 -10.80 9.86
C THR A 26 -5.09 -11.09 10.33
N GLY A 27 -4.67 -10.51 11.46
CA GLY A 27 -3.34 -10.81 12.02
C GLY A 27 -2.77 -9.81 13.04
N ALA A 28 -3.38 -8.64 13.24
CA ALA A 28 -2.86 -7.65 14.18
C ALA A 28 -3.28 -7.95 15.63
N TYR A 29 -2.34 -7.88 16.58
CA TYR A 29 -2.57 -8.05 18.02
C TYR A 29 -3.38 -6.88 18.64
N CYS A 30 -3.45 -5.75 17.94
CA CYS A 30 -4.28 -4.59 18.30
C CYS A 30 -4.80 -3.89 17.05
N THR A 31 -6.02 -3.36 17.12
CA THR A 31 -6.61 -2.59 16.01
C THR A 31 -6.21 -1.13 16.15
N CYS A 32 -5.50 -0.57 15.17
CA CYS A 32 -5.05 0.82 15.22
C CYS A 32 -5.82 1.68 14.22
N VAL A 33 -6.03 2.96 14.56
CA VAL A 33 -6.67 3.94 13.68
C VAL A 33 -5.89 5.26 13.70
N GLY A 34 -5.69 5.88 12.54
CA GLY A 34 -5.01 7.18 12.47
C GLY A 34 -5.94 8.32 12.89
N LYS A 35 -5.42 9.30 13.65
CA LYS A 35 -6.19 10.46 14.13
C LYS A 35 -7.00 11.17 13.04
N SER A 36 -6.40 11.37 11.86
CA SER A 36 -7.01 12.15 10.79
C SER A 36 -8.21 11.43 10.17
N TYR A 37 -8.12 10.10 10.09
CA TYR A 37 -9.24 9.27 9.65
C TYR A 37 -10.30 9.15 10.74
N LEU A 38 -9.91 9.01 12.01
CA LEU A 38 -10.89 8.97 13.09
C LEU A 38 -11.70 10.27 13.19
N LYS A 39 -11.08 11.45 12.93
CA LYS A 39 -11.80 12.74 12.86
C LYS A 39 -12.88 12.80 11.80
N THR A 40 -12.79 12.04 10.70
CA THR A 40 -13.84 12.05 9.68
C THR A 40 -15.06 11.27 10.10
N ILE A 41 -14.87 10.22 10.92
CA ILE A 41 -15.91 9.28 11.34
C ILE A 41 -16.54 9.69 12.67
N VAL A 42 -15.69 10.13 13.61
CA VAL A 42 -16.07 10.58 14.95
C VAL A 42 -15.38 11.92 15.21
N PRO A 43 -15.98 13.04 14.76
CA PRO A 43 -15.36 14.37 14.85
C PRO A 43 -14.90 14.76 16.26
N ASP A 44 -15.64 14.33 17.28
CA ASP A 44 -15.39 14.64 18.70
C ASP A 44 -14.60 13.54 19.44
N TRP A 45 -13.90 12.65 18.73
CA TRP A 45 -13.15 11.56 19.37
C TRP A 45 -12.11 12.05 20.38
N ASP A 46 -11.54 13.25 20.14
CA ASP A 46 -10.55 13.92 20.99
C ASP A 46 -11.06 14.13 22.44
N ASN A 47 -12.39 14.17 22.65
CA ASN A 47 -13.02 14.36 23.95
C ASN A 47 -13.28 13.06 24.73
N LYS A 48 -13.05 11.89 24.10
CA LYS A 48 -13.39 10.56 24.64
C LYS A 48 -12.24 9.53 24.73
N PRO A 49 -10.94 9.87 24.62
CA PRO A 49 -9.92 8.84 24.64
C PRO A 49 -9.78 8.23 26.04
N ILE A 50 -9.85 6.90 26.13
CA ILE A 50 -9.41 6.16 27.30
C ILE A 50 -7.86 6.26 27.32
N PRO A 51 -7.25 6.80 28.39
CA PRO A 51 -5.82 7.03 28.42
C PRO A 51 -5.04 5.71 28.41
N ILE A 52 -4.01 5.66 27.57
CA ILE A 52 -3.12 4.51 27.44
C ILE A 52 -2.01 4.66 28.49
N GLN A 53 -1.99 3.79 29.50
CA GLN A 53 -0.93 3.77 30.52
C GLN A 53 0.10 2.69 30.20
N GLY A 54 1.38 3.09 30.11
CA GLY A 54 2.51 2.16 30.09
C GLY A 54 2.75 1.37 28.80
N LEU A 55 1.87 1.47 27.79
CA LEU A 55 2.04 0.76 26.51
C LEU A 55 2.90 1.58 25.55
N LYS A 56 3.99 0.97 25.06
CA LYS A 56 4.83 1.52 24.00
C LYS A 56 4.46 0.85 22.69
N PHE A 57 3.97 1.64 21.73
CA PHE A 57 3.76 1.19 20.37
C PHE A 57 4.97 1.58 19.54
N SER A 58 5.49 0.64 18.76
CA SER A 58 6.58 0.87 17.82
C SER A 58 6.11 0.41 16.44
N SER A 59 6.43 1.20 15.42
CA SER A 59 6.32 0.79 14.02
C SER A 59 7.66 1.09 13.39
N GLU A 60 8.31 0.06 12.85
CA GLU A 60 9.33 0.18 11.81
C GLU A 60 10.23 1.42 11.98
N SER A 61 10.91 1.49 13.14
CA SER A 61 11.90 2.51 13.56
C SER A 61 11.44 3.87 14.13
N GLU A 62 10.13 4.13 14.31
CA GLU A 62 9.65 5.29 15.09
C GLU A 62 8.75 4.88 16.27
N SER A 63 8.79 5.67 17.35
CA SER A 63 7.79 5.57 18.41
C SER A 63 6.45 6.03 17.84
N MET A 64 5.55 5.10 17.56
CA MET A 64 4.16 5.46 17.30
C MET A 64 3.63 6.13 18.56
N LYS A 65 3.06 7.33 18.42
CA LYS A 65 2.49 8.07 19.54
C LYS A 65 1.01 7.68 19.71
N PRO A 66 0.68 6.79 20.66
CA PRO A 66 -0.70 6.54 20.99
C PRO A 66 -1.32 7.79 21.62
N LEU A 67 -2.51 8.17 21.16
CA LEU A 67 -3.27 9.29 21.72
C LEU A 67 -4.33 8.81 22.71
N GLY A 68 -4.79 7.56 22.58
CA GLY A 68 -5.76 6.93 23.48
C GLY A 68 -6.43 5.72 22.84
N ILE A 69 -7.27 5.03 23.60
CA ILE A 69 -8.17 3.99 23.09
C ILE A 69 -9.54 4.60 22.87
N ILE A 70 -10.20 4.24 21.78
CA ILE A 70 -11.62 4.53 21.54
C ILE A 70 -12.39 3.23 21.31
N ASP A 71 -13.55 3.14 21.95
CA ASP A 71 -14.48 2.04 21.74
C ASP A 71 -15.42 2.41 20.60
N LEU A 72 -15.45 1.60 19.55
CA LEU A 72 -16.38 1.77 18.44
C LEU A 72 -17.18 0.49 18.24
N THR A 73 -18.48 0.65 17.98
CA THR A 73 -19.33 -0.47 17.58
C THR A 73 -19.40 -0.51 16.06
N LEU A 74 -18.73 -1.48 15.45
CA LEU A 74 -18.86 -1.78 14.03
C LEU A 74 -20.13 -2.59 13.81
N LEU A 75 -21.06 -2.05 13.02
CA LEU A 75 -22.24 -2.79 12.58
C LEU A 75 -21.99 -3.31 11.16
N PHE A 76 -22.06 -4.64 11.02
CA PHE A 76 -22.00 -5.35 9.74
C PHE A 76 -23.43 -5.68 9.29
N PRO A 77 -24.03 -4.88 8.38
CA PRO A 77 -25.37 -5.15 7.89
C PRO A 77 -25.36 -6.41 7.01
N HIS A 78 -26.27 -7.35 7.30
CA HIS A 78 -26.50 -8.55 6.48
C HIS A 78 -28.01 -8.77 6.33
N PRO A 79 -28.50 -9.23 5.16
CA PRO A 79 -29.95 -9.36 4.89
C PRO A 79 -30.72 -10.21 5.91
N SER A 80 -30.06 -11.19 6.55
CA SER A 80 -30.70 -12.08 7.52
C SER A 80 -30.45 -11.72 8.99
N LYS A 81 -29.27 -11.17 9.34
CA LYS A 81 -28.91 -10.83 10.72
C LYS A 81 -27.73 -9.87 10.75
N CYS A 82 -27.93 -8.66 11.25
CA CYS A 82 -26.83 -7.73 11.46
C CYS A 82 -25.93 -8.20 12.62
N THR A 83 -24.61 -8.14 12.42
CA THR A 83 -23.63 -8.44 13.48
C THR A 83 -23.07 -7.13 14.01
N ARG A 84 -23.13 -6.93 15.33
CA ARG A 84 -22.49 -5.80 16.01
C ARG A 84 -21.22 -6.29 16.67
N LEU A 85 -20.09 -5.69 16.33
CA LEU A 85 -18.80 -5.97 16.93
C LEU A 85 -18.34 -4.71 17.66
N LYS A 86 -18.22 -4.79 18.98
CA LYS A 86 -17.51 -3.75 19.74
C LYS A 86 -16.02 -3.99 19.57
N VAL A 87 -15.33 -2.99 19.06
CA VAL A 87 -13.89 -3.02 18.78
C VAL A 87 -13.24 -1.84 19.47
N GLU A 88 -12.17 -2.12 20.20
CA GLU A 88 -11.30 -1.11 20.77
C GLU A 88 -10.23 -0.76 19.73
N PHE A 89 -10.11 0.53 19.42
CA PHE A 89 -9.10 1.05 18.52
C PHE A 89 -8.07 1.87 19.30
N VAL A 90 -6.79 1.56 19.12
CA VAL A 90 -5.71 2.43 19.55
C VAL A 90 -5.57 3.56 18.53
N VAL A 91 -5.83 4.80 18.96
CA VAL A 91 -5.68 5.97 18.11
C VAL A 91 -4.23 6.38 18.06
N MET A 92 -3.67 6.45 16.86
CA MET A 92 -2.28 6.86 16.62
C MET A 92 -2.22 8.26 16.01
N ASP A 93 -1.25 9.05 16.46
CA ASP A 93 -0.97 10.38 15.90
C ASP A 93 -0.58 10.31 14.42
N ASN A 94 0.25 9.31 14.05
CA ASN A 94 0.76 9.06 12.71
C ASN A 94 0.59 7.58 12.30
N CYS A 95 -0.59 7.18 11.79
CA CYS A 95 -0.73 5.92 11.05
C CYS A 95 -0.38 6.15 9.57
N THR A 96 0.87 6.52 9.28
CA THR A 96 1.34 6.39 7.90
C THR A 96 1.89 4.98 7.76
N SER A 97 1.34 4.16 6.86
CA SER A 97 1.97 2.90 6.39
C SER A 97 3.25 3.19 5.59
N ALA A 98 3.92 4.30 5.88
CA ALA A 98 5.07 4.83 5.21
C ALA A 98 6.29 4.41 5.97
N ILE A 99 7.18 3.71 5.30
CA ILE A 99 8.50 3.46 5.86
C ILE A 99 9.32 4.73 5.72
N ILE A 100 9.61 5.36 6.85
CA ILE A 100 10.42 6.58 6.96
C ILE A 100 11.89 6.19 6.88
N GLY A 101 12.71 6.99 6.19
CA GLY A 101 14.15 6.76 6.05
C GLY A 101 14.58 5.85 4.89
N HIS A 102 13.66 5.15 4.22
CA HIS A 102 13.94 4.37 3.00
C HIS A 102 13.18 4.93 1.79
N GLU A 103 13.68 6.03 1.23
CA GLU A 103 13.12 6.60 0.00
C GLU A 103 13.67 5.91 -1.24
N VAL A 104 12.76 5.36 -2.05
CA VAL A 104 13.08 4.66 -3.28
C VAL A 104 13.36 5.68 -4.39
N ASP A 105 14.52 5.52 -5.02
CA ASP A 105 14.92 6.28 -6.20
C ASP A 105 15.06 5.38 -7.43
N ILE A 106 14.94 5.98 -8.61
CA ILE A 106 15.10 5.32 -9.91
C ILE A 106 16.08 6.13 -10.73
N ILE A 107 17.23 5.51 -11.01
CA ILE A 107 18.27 6.09 -11.84
C ILE A 107 18.20 5.44 -13.22
N LEU A 108 18.12 6.27 -14.26
CA LEU A 108 18.15 5.82 -15.66
C LEU A 108 19.57 5.94 -16.22
N ASN A 109 19.90 5.10 -17.19
CA ASN A 109 21.15 5.18 -17.95
C ASN A 109 21.05 6.11 -19.18
N VAL A 110 19.98 6.92 -19.24
CA VAL A 110 19.71 7.88 -20.32
C VAL A 110 19.35 9.22 -19.71
N GLU A 111 19.74 10.29 -20.39
CA GLU A 111 19.45 11.66 -20.01
C GLU A 111 18.28 12.24 -20.81
N LYS A 112 17.89 13.48 -20.48
CA LYS A 112 16.84 14.19 -21.21
C LYS A 112 17.39 14.77 -22.51
N PRO A 113 16.60 14.80 -23.61
CA PRO A 113 15.23 14.29 -23.71
C PRO A 113 15.19 12.76 -23.72
N TYR A 114 14.23 12.19 -22.98
CA TYR A 114 14.11 10.74 -22.86
C TYR A 114 13.71 10.07 -24.18
N PRO A 115 14.15 8.81 -24.41
CA PRO A 115 13.76 8.04 -25.59
C PRO A 115 12.23 7.93 -25.74
N PRO A 116 11.70 7.93 -26.98
CA PRO A 116 10.25 7.79 -27.23
C PRO A 116 9.62 6.55 -26.60
N LEU A 117 10.41 5.49 -26.38
CA LEU A 117 9.96 4.27 -25.72
C LEU A 117 9.49 4.49 -24.27
N LEU A 118 9.96 5.56 -23.61
CA LEU A 118 9.50 5.97 -22.27
C LEU A 118 8.22 6.82 -22.31
N ARG A 119 7.74 7.21 -23.50
CA ARG A 119 6.49 7.96 -23.69
C ARG A 119 5.50 7.13 -24.49
N ARG A 120 4.83 6.21 -23.80
CA ARG A 120 3.89 5.28 -24.43
C ARG A 120 2.44 5.76 -24.21
N PRO A 121 1.54 5.60 -25.21
CA PRO A 121 0.13 5.93 -25.06
C PRO A 121 -0.59 4.88 -24.20
N ALA A 122 -1.75 5.23 -23.63
CA ALA A 122 -2.60 4.27 -22.95
C ALA A 122 -3.02 3.12 -23.88
N TYR A 123 -3.05 1.91 -23.35
CA TYR A 123 -3.61 0.80 -24.10
C TYR A 123 -5.13 0.94 -24.25
N PRO A 124 -5.70 0.52 -25.39
CA PRO A 124 -7.14 0.39 -25.54
C PRO A 124 -7.70 -0.55 -24.47
N ALA A 125 -8.69 -0.08 -23.72
CA ALA A 125 -9.35 -0.85 -22.67
C ALA A 125 -10.81 -1.12 -23.05
N SER A 126 -11.24 -2.38 -22.91
CA SER A 126 -12.65 -2.79 -23.04
C SER A 126 -13.52 -2.13 -21.95
N PRO A 127 -14.85 -2.03 -22.11
CA PRO A 127 -15.73 -1.44 -21.10
C PRO A 127 -15.53 -2.05 -19.69
N ARG A 128 -15.46 -3.38 -19.61
CA ARG A 128 -15.16 -4.11 -18.37
C ARG A 128 -13.81 -3.74 -17.76
N ALA A 129 -12.78 -3.57 -18.59
CA ALA A 129 -11.45 -3.18 -18.11
C ALA A 129 -11.42 -1.72 -17.65
N ARG A 130 -12.18 -0.82 -18.30
CA ARG A 130 -12.29 0.59 -17.89
C ARG A 130 -12.95 0.75 -16.52
N GLU A 131 -14.04 0.02 -16.28
CA GLU A 131 -14.71 0.01 -14.99
C GLU A 131 -13.79 -0.51 -13.88
N ALA A 132 -13.13 -1.65 -14.11
CA ALA A 132 -12.17 -2.19 -13.16
C ALA A 132 -10.98 -1.24 -12.91
N LEU A 133 -10.45 -0.60 -13.95
CA LEU A 133 -9.39 0.41 -13.83
C LEU A 133 -9.83 1.58 -12.95
N LYS A 134 -11.05 2.09 -13.14
CA LYS A 134 -11.58 3.19 -12.35
C LYS A 134 -11.62 2.84 -10.87
N VAL A 135 -12.11 1.64 -10.52
CA VAL A 135 -12.14 1.14 -9.14
C VAL A 135 -10.73 1.08 -8.54
N HIS A 136 -9.75 0.51 -9.26
CA HIS A 136 -8.36 0.43 -8.77
C HIS A 136 -7.71 1.80 -8.60
N ILE A 137 -7.95 2.73 -9.54
CA ILE A 137 -7.42 4.09 -9.45
C ILE A 137 -8.00 4.83 -8.25
N GLU A 138 -9.31 4.73 -8.01
CA GLU A 138 -9.98 5.36 -6.86
C GLU A 138 -9.45 4.78 -5.54
N GLU A 139 -9.31 3.45 -5.45
CA GLU A 139 -8.74 2.79 -4.27
C GLU A 139 -7.30 3.24 -4.00
N LEU A 140 -6.43 3.21 -5.01
CA LEU A 140 -5.03 3.58 -4.86
C LEU A 140 -4.83 5.07 -4.60
N THR A 141 -5.74 5.92 -5.10
CA THR A 141 -5.73 7.36 -4.80
C THR A 141 -6.16 7.60 -3.35
N TYR A 142 -7.22 6.91 -2.90
CA TYR A 142 -7.68 6.97 -1.50
C TYR A 142 -6.59 6.52 -0.53
N LEU A 143 -5.85 5.46 -0.86
CA LEU A 143 -4.73 4.96 -0.06
C LEU A 143 -3.46 5.85 -0.15
N GLY A 144 -3.48 6.95 -0.90
CA GLY A 144 -2.31 7.82 -1.08
C GLY A 144 -1.15 7.16 -1.83
N VAL A 145 -1.43 6.10 -2.60
CA VAL A 145 -0.45 5.43 -3.47
C VAL A 145 -0.32 6.14 -4.81
N LEU A 146 -1.43 6.69 -5.32
CA LEU A 146 -1.49 7.45 -6.56
C LEU A 146 -1.95 8.89 -6.33
N ARG A 147 -1.45 9.80 -7.18
CA ARG A 147 -1.96 11.17 -7.32
C ARG A 147 -2.28 11.44 -8.79
N LYS A 148 -3.39 12.13 -9.07
CA LYS A 148 -3.68 12.62 -10.41
C LYS A 148 -2.71 13.75 -10.78
N VAL A 149 -2.09 13.67 -11.95
CA VAL A 149 -1.17 14.71 -12.44
C VAL A 149 -1.98 15.92 -12.89
N GLY A 150 -1.57 17.13 -12.46
CA GLY A 150 -2.25 18.37 -12.78
C GLY A 150 -2.06 18.83 -14.23
N HIS A 151 -2.97 19.67 -14.72
CA HIS A 151 -2.98 20.16 -16.11
C HIS A 151 -1.71 20.92 -16.52
N ASN A 152 -1.06 21.62 -15.58
CA ASN A 152 0.14 22.43 -15.82
C ASN A 152 1.44 21.67 -15.55
N GLU A 153 1.37 20.38 -15.17
CA GLU A 153 2.57 19.60 -14.89
C GLU A 153 3.12 18.99 -16.18
N GLN A 154 4.38 19.29 -16.50
CA GLN A 154 5.04 18.72 -17.66
C GLN A 154 5.19 17.19 -17.52
N VAL A 155 4.74 16.44 -18.53
CA VAL A 155 4.85 14.98 -18.57
C VAL A 155 5.89 14.54 -19.60
N GLU A 156 6.99 13.98 -19.11
CA GLU A 156 8.08 13.51 -19.96
C GLU A 156 7.97 12.00 -20.25
N VAL A 157 7.55 11.22 -19.26
CA VAL A 157 7.46 9.76 -19.25
C VAL A 157 6.01 9.32 -18.98
N THR A 158 5.55 8.31 -19.71
CA THR A 158 4.23 7.70 -19.52
C THR A 158 4.28 6.19 -19.72
N THR A 159 3.78 5.46 -18.72
CA THR A 159 3.71 3.99 -18.72
C THR A 159 2.26 3.52 -18.84
N PRO A 160 1.88 2.74 -19.87
CA PRO A 160 0.52 2.25 -19.98
C PRO A 160 0.24 1.17 -18.94
N VAL A 161 -1.04 1.00 -18.62
CA VAL A 161 -1.50 0.04 -17.63
C VAL A 161 -2.18 -1.14 -18.31
N ILE A 162 -1.89 -2.33 -17.82
CA ILE A 162 -2.48 -3.60 -18.23
C ILE A 162 -3.41 -4.08 -17.10
N MET A 163 -4.59 -4.56 -17.46
CA MET A 163 -5.48 -5.25 -16.55
C MET A 163 -5.32 -6.75 -16.69
N ASN A 164 -4.81 -7.40 -15.65
CA ASN A 164 -4.72 -8.85 -15.59
C ASN A 164 -5.91 -9.43 -14.81
N TRP A 165 -6.51 -10.50 -15.32
CA TRP A 165 -7.66 -11.16 -14.71
C TRP A 165 -7.29 -12.58 -14.29
N HIS A 166 -7.57 -12.94 -13.05
CA HIS A 166 -7.35 -14.28 -12.55
C HIS A 166 -8.46 -14.66 -11.57
N ASN A 167 -9.12 -15.80 -11.80
CA ASN A 167 -10.23 -16.31 -10.98
C ASN A 167 -11.31 -15.25 -10.69
N GLY A 168 -11.64 -14.43 -11.70
CA GLY A 168 -12.63 -13.36 -11.59
C GLY A 168 -12.18 -12.11 -10.83
N LYS A 169 -10.97 -12.09 -10.24
CA LYS A 169 -10.36 -10.89 -9.65
C LYS A 169 -9.51 -10.16 -10.70
N SER A 170 -9.54 -8.83 -10.68
CA SER A 170 -8.75 -7.99 -11.58
C SER A 170 -7.54 -7.40 -10.84
N ARG A 171 -6.42 -7.24 -11.53
CA ARG A 171 -5.21 -6.60 -11.03
C ARG A 171 -4.73 -5.55 -12.01
N MET A 172 -4.52 -4.35 -11.52
CA MET A 172 -3.92 -3.25 -12.26
C MET A 172 -2.39 -3.38 -12.25
N VAL A 173 -1.75 -3.40 -13.42
CA VAL A 173 -0.30 -3.57 -13.55
C VAL A 173 0.27 -2.51 -14.50
N GLY A 174 1.24 -1.71 -14.04
CA GLY A 174 1.99 -0.81 -14.92
C GLY A 174 2.97 -1.59 -15.81
N ASP A 175 2.96 -1.33 -17.11
CA ASP A 175 3.87 -1.97 -18.06
C ASP A 175 5.27 -1.31 -18.05
N PHE A 176 5.99 -1.50 -16.95
CA PHE A 176 7.31 -0.89 -16.73
C PHE A 176 8.44 -1.52 -17.54
N ARG A 177 8.19 -2.41 -18.51
CA ARG A 177 9.26 -3.06 -19.31
C ARG A 177 10.15 -2.05 -20.03
N ALA A 178 9.55 -1.01 -20.60
CA ALA A 178 10.28 0.09 -21.23
C ALA A 178 11.16 0.82 -20.21
N LEU A 179 10.59 1.24 -19.08
CA LEU A 179 11.31 1.90 -17.99
C LEU A 179 12.48 1.04 -17.51
N ASN A 180 12.20 -0.23 -17.22
CA ASN A 180 13.16 -1.21 -16.73
C ASN A 180 14.34 -1.39 -17.70
N THR A 181 14.15 -1.25 -19.01
CA THR A 181 15.25 -1.36 -19.98
C THR A 181 16.31 -0.28 -19.75
N TYR A 182 15.89 0.93 -19.37
CA TYR A 182 16.76 2.06 -19.10
C TYR A 182 17.14 2.23 -17.63
N THR A 183 16.46 1.56 -16.70
CA THR A 183 16.82 1.60 -15.28
C THR A 183 18.14 0.89 -15.02
N ILE A 184 19.06 1.58 -14.35
CA ILE A 184 20.31 1.01 -13.85
C ILE A 184 19.96 -0.04 -12.78
N PRO A 185 20.39 -1.30 -12.96
CA PRO A 185 20.04 -2.38 -12.02
C PRO A 185 20.70 -2.15 -10.66
N ASP A 186 19.90 -2.17 -9.59
CA ASP A 186 20.40 -2.26 -8.22
C ASP A 186 20.58 -3.75 -7.85
N ARG A 187 21.83 -4.20 -7.79
CA ARG A 187 22.19 -5.60 -7.50
C ARG A 187 22.39 -5.84 -6.00
N TYR A 188 21.47 -5.36 -5.18
CA TYR A 188 21.48 -5.62 -3.76
C TYR A 188 21.34 -7.14 -3.49
N PRO A 189 22.14 -7.72 -2.56
CA PRO A 189 22.10 -9.15 -2.31
C PRO A 189 20.74 -9.54 -1.71
N ILE A 190 20.13 -10.57 -2.29
CA ILE A 190 18.93 -11.22 -1.78
C ILE A 190 19.37 -12.61 -1.30
N PRO A 191 19.06 -12.99 -0.04
CA PRO A 191 19.47 -14.28 0.50
C PRO A 191 18.90 -15.42 -0.35
N ARG A 192 19.68 -16.49 -0.51
CA ARG A 192 19.20 -17.66 -1.24
C ARG A 192 18.21 -18.41 -0.37
N ILE A 193 17.15 -18.93 -0.99
CA ILE A 193 16.11 -19.69 -0.28
C ILE A 193 16.72 -20.81 0.59
N HIS A 194 17.73 -21.54 0.08
CA HIS A 194 18.41 -22.59 0.83
C HIS A 194 19.11 -22.08 2.10
N GLU A 195 19.76 -20.91 2.04
CA GLU A 195 20.46 -20.32 3.19
C GLU A 195 19.45 -19.95 4.29
N THR A 196 18.35 -19.31 3.91
CA THR A 196 17.26 -18.97 4.84
C THR A 196 16.63 -20.22 5.46
N LEU A 197 16.40 -21.28 4.68
CA LEU A 197 15.87 -22.55 5.21
C LEU A 197 16.84 -23.25 6.16
N THR A 198 18.16 -23.19 5.89
CA THR A 198 19.17 -23.74 6.80
C THR A 198 19.19 -22.99 8.12
N GLN A 199 19.07 -21.66 8.12
CA GLN A 199 18.97 -20.87 9.36
C GLN A 199 17.72 -21.24 10.18
N LEU A 200 16.61 -21.54 9.51
CA LEU A 200 15.37 -21.98 10.16
C LEU A 200 15.40 -23.44 10.65
N SER A 201 16.38 -24.26 10.25
CA SER A 201 16.38 -25.71 10.50
C SER A 201 16.41 -26.10 11.98
N GLN A 202 16.95 -25.24 12.85
CA GLN A 202 17.00 -25.47 14.29
C GLN A 202 15.81 -24.88 15.05
N ALA A 203 14.92 -24.16 14.36
CA ALA A 203 13.76 -23.55 14.98
C ALA A 203 12.73 -24.62 15.40
N LYS A 204 12.29 -24.56 16.67
CA LYS A 204 11.24 -25.45 17.19
C LYS A 204 9.83 -24.97 16.78
N VAL A 205 9.68 -23.68 16.54
CA VAL A 205 8.44 -23.01 16.12
C VAL A 205 8.81 -21.98 15.06
N ILE A 206 8.07 -21.97 13.95
CA ILE A 206 8.24 -21.00 12.86
C ILE A 206 6.91 -20.26 12.70
N THR A 207 6.98 -18.93 12.72
CA THR A 207 5.84 -18.05 12.44
C THR A 207 6.10 -17.34 11.12
N ALA A 208 5.13 -17.37 10.22
CA ALA A 208 5.18 -16.64 8.95
C ALA A 208 4.23 -15.44 9.00
N MET A 209 4.74 -14.27 8.64
CA MET A 209 3.97 -13.02 8.53
C MET A 209 4.13 -12.48 7.11
N ASP A 210 3.04 -11.99 6.53
CA ASP A 210 3.06 -11.35 5.21
C ASP A 210 2.80 -9.85 5.35
N SER A 211 3.54 -9.04 4.61
CA SER A 211 3.39 -7.59 4.62
C SER A 211 2.34 -7.18 3.61
N LEU A 212 1.16 -6.76 4.10
CA LEU A 212 0.06 -6.35 3.25
C LEU A 212 0.47 -5.19 2.33
N LYS A 213 0.44 -5.43 1.02
CA LYS A 213 0.84 -4.46 -0.02
C LYS A 213 2.24 -3.86 0.24
N GLY A 214 3.19 -4.67 0.72
CA GLY A 214 4.51 -4.21 1.18
C GLY A 214 5.26 -3.24 0.27
N PHE A 215 5.20 -3.39 -1.07
CA PHE A 215 5.83 -2.42 -1.98
C PHE A 215 5.23 -1.01 -1.84
N HIS A 216 3.92 -0.89 -1.66
CA HIS A 216 3.23 0.39 -1.52
C HIS A 216 3.49 1.09 -0.17
N GLN A 217 4.21 0.46 0.75
CA GLN A 217 4.64 1.10 1.99
C GLN A 217 5.86 2.01 1.76
N ASN A 218 6.67 1.72 0.74
CA ASN A 218 7.87 2.48 0.41
C ASN A 218 7.55 3.82 -0.26
N VAL A 219 8.09 4.91 0.26
CA VAL A 219 7.96 6.27 -0.31
C VAL A 219 8.91 6.42 -1.50
N LEU A 220 8.44 7.07 -2.57
CA LEU A 220 9.28 7.43 -3.72
C LEU A 220 9.89 8.83 -3.58
N LYS A 221 11.11 9.01 -4.08
CA LYS A 221 11.70 10.36 -4.28
C LYS A 221 10.99 11.13 -5.38
N VAL A 222 11.02 12.46 -5.31
CA VAL A 222 10.34 13.36 -6.27
C VAL A 222 10.68 13.03 -7.74
N ASN A 223 11.94 12.73 -8.04
CA ASN A 223 12.35 12.36 -9.39
C ASN A 223 11.77 11.01 -9.83
N ALA A 224 11.83 10.00 -8.96
CA ALA A 224 11.25 8.69 -9.22
C ALA A 224 9.73 8.75 -9.45
N LYS A 225 9.00 9.61 -8.72
CA LYS A 225 7.54 9.82 -8.93
C LYS A 225 7.23 10.23 -10.37
N LYS A 226 8.03 11.13 -10.95
CA LYS A 226 7.86 11.60 -12.34
C LYS A 226 8.14 10.51 -13.38
N LEU A 227 9.10 9.63 -13.11
CA LEU A 227 9.43 8.49 -13.97
C LEU A 227 8.39 7.38 -13.90
N LEU A 228 7.69 7.25 -12.77
CA LEU A 228 6.65 6.26 -12.53
C LEU A 228 5.24 6.78 -12.85
N ARG A 229 5.12 7.70 -13.81
CA ARG A 229 3.81 8.14 -14.29
C ARG A 229 3.16 7.06 -15.14
N ILE A 230 1.92 6.76 -14.81
CA ILE A 230 1.07 5.85 -15.56
C ILE A 230 0.01 6.62 -16.35
N ILE A 231 -0.34 6.08 -17.51
CA ILE A 231 -1.38 6.64 -18.37
C ILE A 231 -2.51 5.63 -18.56
N VAL A 232 -3.73 6.12 -18.35
CA VAL A 232 -4.98 5.37 -18.52
C VAL A 232 -5.99 6.23 -19.28
N HIS A 233 -7.11 5.63 -19.68
CA HIS A 233 -8.17 6.31 -20.44
C HIS A 233 -8.76 7.55 -19.75
N CYS A 234 -8.68 7.65 -18.42
CA CYS A 234 -9.21 8.78 -17.64
C CYS A 234 -8.14 9.81 -17.23
N GLY A 235 -6.90 9.66 -17.69
CA GLY A 235 -5.82 10.63 -17.47
C GLY A 235 -4.50 10.00 -17.05
N ILE A 236 -3.60 10.85 -16.53
CA ILE A 236 -2.26 10.49 -16.08
C ILE A 236 -2.22 10.56 -14.56
N PHE A 237 -1.64 9.53 -13.96
CA PHE A 237 -1.46 9.43 -12.52
C PHE A 237 0.01 9.16 -12.23
N GLU A 238 0.50 9.65 -11.09
CA GLU A 238 1.85 9.38 -10.61
C GLU A 238 1.81 8.56 -9.33
N TYR A 239 2.73 7.61 -9.23
CA TYR A 239 2.95 6.86 -8.00
C TYR A 239 3.65 7.73 -6.97
N LEU A 240 3.08 7.79 -5.77
CA LEU A 240 3.70 8.34 -4.57
C LEU A 240 4.46 7.27 -3.78
N ARG A 241 4.06 6.00 -3.98
CA ARG A 241 4.62 4.81 -3.35
C ARG A 241 5.15 3.84 -4.39
N MET A 242 6.14 3.03 -4.03
CA MET A 242 6.75 2.10 -4.97
C MET A 242 5.72 1.12 -5.55
N PRO A 243 5.57 1.05 -6.89
CA PRO A 243 4.70 0.07 -7.53
C PRO A 243 5.40 -1.27 -7.73
N SER A 244 4.60 -2.33 -7.85
CA SER A 244 5.09 -3.62 -8.30
C SER A 244 5.53 -3.56 -9.77
N GLY A 245 6.55 -4.35 -10.13
CA GLY A 245 6.98 -4.55 -11.52
C GLY A 245 8.14 -3.67 -12.01
N ILE A 246 8.63 -2.73 -11.18
CA ILE A 246 9.88 -2.02 -11.49
C ILE A 246 11.10 -2.90 -11.18
N LYS A 247 12.17 -2.73 -11.97
CA LYS A 247 13.38 -3.59 -11.93
C LYS A 247 13.99 -3.70 -10.53
N ASN A 248 14.07 -2.59 -9.81
CA ASN A 248 14.77 -2.51 -8.52
C ASN A 248 13.85 -2.68 -7.30
N ALA A 249 12.55 -2.99 -7.49
CA ALA A 249 11.62 -3.13 -6.37
C ALA A 249 12.05 -4.22 -5.36
N PRO A 250 12.48 -5.43 -5.76
CA PRO A 250 12.93 -6.44 -4.82
C PRO A 250 14.17 -6.00 -4.02
N SER A 251 15.14 -5.36 -4.67
CA SER A 251 16.37 -4.88 -4.03
C SER A 251 16.09 -3.82 -2.96
N HIS A 252 15.23 -2.86 -3.29
CA HIS A 252 14.77 -1.84 -2.35
C HIS A 252 14.00 -2.46 -1.18
N TYR A 253 13.09 -3.39 -1.47
CA TYR A 253 12.31 -4.06 -0.43
C TYR A 253 13.18 -4.92 0.50
N GLN A 254 14.19 -5.61 -0.04
CA GLN A 254 15.13 -6.38 0.76
C GLN A 254 15.97 -5.48 1.69
N ARG A 255 16.48 -4.36 1.18
CA ARG A 255 17.24 -3.40 1.99
C ARG A 255 16.38 -2.85 3.13
N MET A 256 15.15 -2.48 2.80
CA MET A 256 14.15 -2.04 3.78
C MET A 256 13.91 -3.10 4.86
N MET A 257 13.69 -4.36 4.49
CA MET A 257 13.51 -5.46 5.45
C MET A 257 14.72 -5.66 6.37
N ILE A 258 15.95 -5.61 5.84
CA ILE A 258 17.18 -5.72 6.64
C ILE A 258 17.35 -4.53 7.58
N THR A 259 17.03 -3.32 7.13
CA THR A 259 17.09 -2.12 7.98
C THR A 259 16.04 -2.15 9.09
N MET A 260 14.85 -2.70 8.82
CA MET A 260 13.75 -2.75 9.79
C MET A 260 13.87 -3.89 10.80
N PHE A 261 14.40 -5.02 10.35
CA PHE A 261 14.72 -6.18 11.19
C PHE A 261 16.24 -6.36 11.17
N PRO A 262 17.01 -5.41 11.74
CA PRO A 262 18.43 -5.63 11.91
C PRO A 262 18.60 -6.90 12.75
N GLU A 263 19.59 -7.74 12.41
CA GLU A 263 19.87 -8.95 13.17
C GLU A 263 19.92 -8.62 14.66
N GLU A 264 18.97 -9.17 15.44
CA GLU A 264 19.20 -9.35 16.86
C GLU A 264 20.39 -10.30 16.97
N LEU A 265 21.56 -9.73 17.27
CA LEU A 265 22.71 -10.46 17.80
C LEU A 265 22.34 -11.07 19.15
#